data_AF-A0A3M1QZ12-F1
#
_entry.id   AF-A0A3M1QZ12-F1
#
_cell.length_a   1.000
_cell.length_b   1.000
_cell.length_c   1.000
_cell.angle_alpha   90.00
_cell.angle_beta   90.00
_cell.angle_gamma   90.00
#
_symmetry.space_group_name_H-M   'P 1'
#
loop_
_entity.id
_entity.type
_entity.pdbx_description
1 polymer ?
#
loop_
_entity_poly.entity_id
_entity_poly.type
_entity_poly.pdbx_seq_one_letter_code
_entity_poly.pdbx_strand_id
1 'polypeptide(L)' 'MDEKQRKERLRTIITAASERVWGVERTEALQPTLEEMVDQLVQVTAFPLALEEEPAFFLR' A
#
# COMPACT_ATOMS: atom_id res chain seq x y z
N MET A 1 1.54 -2.03 -16.25
CA MET A 1 0.48 -1.31 -15.53
C MET A 1 0.97 0.10 -15.30
N ASP A 2 0.26 1.09 -15.83
CA ASP A 2 0.58 2.50 -15.58
C ASP A 2 0.35 2.86 -14.08
N GLU A 3 0.90 4.00 -13.66
CA GLU A 3 0.86 4.44 -12.26
C GLU A 3 -0.57 4.64 -11.76
N LYS A 4 -1.45 5.22 -12.59
CA LYS A 4 -2.85 5.47 -12.26
C LYS A 4 -3.57 4.15 -11.95
N GLN A 5 -3.37 3.15 -12.79
CA GLN A 5 -3.97 1.84 -12.62
C GLN A 5 -3.39 1.08 -11.42
N ARG A 6 -2.12 1.30 -11.09
CA ARG A 6 -1.50 0.78 -9.86
C ARG A 6 -2.11 1.39 -8.61
N LYS A 7 -2.24 2.72 -8.59
CA LYS A 7 -2.84 3.48 -7.49
C LYS A 7 -4.26 3.02 -7.22
N GLU A 8 -5.07 2.90 -8.27
CA GLU A 8 -6.46 2.44 -8.13
C GLU A 8 -6.53 1.02 -7.56
N ARG A 9 -5.70 0.11 -8.06
CA ARG A 9 -5.63 -1.26 -7.54
C ARG A 9 -5.24 -1.30 -6.07
N LEU A 10 -4.24 -0.52 -5.67
CA LEU A 10 -3.80 -0.45 -4.27
C LEU A 10 -4.90 0.12 -3.37
N ARG A 11 -5.58 1.20 -3.80
CA ARG A 11 -6.74 1.75 -3.09
C ARG A 11 -7.79 0.69 -2.83
N THR A 12 -8.24 -0.03 -3.86
CA THR A 12 -9.25 -1.08 -3.71
C THR A 12 -8.83 -2.15 -2.70
N ILE A 13 -7.57 -2.62 -2.77
CA ILE A 13 -7.05 -3.65 -1.86
C ILE A 13 -6.98 -3.14 -0.43
N ILE A 14 -6.43 -1.94 -0.21
CA ILE A 14 -6.22 -1.36 1.11
C ILE A 14 -7.55 -1.02 1.78
N THR A 15 -8.51 -0.43 1.06
CA THR A 15 -9.85 -0.16 1.59
C THR A 15 -10.56 -1.45 1.97
N ALA A 16 -10.61 -2.46 1.09
CA ALA A 16 -11.26 -3.73 1.41
C ALA A 16 -10.59 -4.47 2.59
N ALA A 17 -9.27 -4.41 2.69
CA ALA A 17 -8.54 -4.96 3.83
C ALA A 17 -8.87 -4.20 5.13
N SER A 18 -8.93 -2.87 5.08
CA SER A 18 -9.24 -2.01 6.22
C SER A 18 -10.65 -2.26 6.73
N GLU A 19 -11.64 -2.35 5.84
CA GLU A 19 -13.03 -2.67 6.20
C GLU A 19 -13.13 -4.04 6.88
N ARG A 20 -12.37 -5.03 6.39
CA ARG A 20 -12.34 -6.37 6.97
C ARG A 20 -11.70 -6.42 8.35
N VAL A 21 -10.65 -5.64 8.60
CA VAL A 21 -9.89 -5.68 9.86
C VAL A 21 -10.50 -4.76 10.92
N TRP A 22 -11.00 -3.60 10.52
CA TRP A 22 -11.41 -2.52 11.44
C TRP A 22 -12.89 -2.17 11.36
N GLY A 23 -13.62 -2.68 10.36
CA GLY A 23 -15.00 -2.28 10.08
C GLY A 23 -15.09 -1.01 9.23
N VAL A 24 -16.28 -0.77 8.68
CA VAL A 24 -16.55 0.33 7.73
C VAL A 24 -16.38 1.69 8.40
N GLU A 25 -17.01 1.92 9.56
CA GLU A 25 -16.97 3.21 10.27
C GLU A 25 -15.54 3.68 10.57
N ARG A 26 -14.67 2.76 11.03
CA ARG A 26 -13.28 3.07 11.31
C ARG A 26 -12.46 3.28 10.03
N THR A 27 -12.81 2.60 8.94
CA THR A 27 -12.17 2.79 7.63
C THR A 27 -12.48 4.18 7.08
N GLU A 28 -13.75 4.61 7.16
CA GLU A 28 -14.17 5.95 6.73
C GLU A 28 -13.44 7.05 7.51
N ALA A 29 -13.35 6.91 8.84
CA ALA A 29 -12.62 7.86 9.68
C ALA A 29 -11.12 7.94 9.35
N LEU A 30 -10.53 6.87 8.82
CA LEU A 30 -9.11 6.78 8.46
C LEU A 30 -8.85 7.01 6.96
N GLN A 31 -9.87 7.28 6.14
CA GLN A 31 -9.74 7.36 4.69
C GLN A 31 -8.61 8.32 4.23
N PRO A 32 -8.42 9.52 4.81
CA PRO A 32 -7.31 10.40 4.41
C PRO A 32 -5.92 9.75 4.61
N THR A 33 -5.74 9.02 5.73
CA THR A 33 -4.50 8.30 6.03
C THR A 33 -4.29 7.11 5.10
N LEU A 34 -5.38 6.42 4.74
CA LEU A 34 -5.33 5.31 3.79
C LEU A 34 -4.92 5.79 2.38
N GLU A 35 -5.43 6.95 1.94
CA GLU A 35 -5.01 7.54 0.67
C GLU A 35 -3.53 7.92 0.66
N GLU A 36 -3.02 8.50 1.75
CA GLU A 36 -1.60 8.81 1.90
C GLU A 36 -0.72 7.55 1.86
N MET A 37 -1.14 6.48 2.56
CA MET A 37 -0.47 5.18 2.49
C MET A 37 -0.45 4.62 1.07
N VAL A 38 -1.56 4.73 0.34
CA VAL A 38 -1.64 4.28 -1.06
C VAL A 38 -0.65 5.05 -1.92
N ASP A 39 -0.53 6.36 -1.76
CA ASP A 39 0.43 7.18 -2.50
C ASP A 39 1.88 6.76 -2.25
N GLN A 40 2.24 6.49 -1.00
CA GLN A 40 3.56 5.98 -0.65
C GLN A 40 3.82 4.58 -1.23
N LEU A 41 2.83 3.68 -1.15
CA LEU A 41 2.95 2.33 -1.68
C LEU A 41 3.08 2.30 -3.20
N VAL A 42 2.45 3.22 -3.93
CA VAL A 42 2.62 3.35 -5.39
C VAL A 42 4.08 3.61 -5.74
N GLN A 43 4.76 4.46 -4.96
CA GLN A 43 6.18 4.76 -5.15
C GLN A 43 7.04 3.53 -4.86
N VAL A 44 6.84 2.88 -3.70
CA VAL A 44 7.66 1.72 -3.30
C VAL A 44 7.47 0.53 -4.26
N THR A 45 6.24 0.25 -4.68
CA THR A 45 5.93 -0.86 -5.59
C THR A 45 6.31 -0.58 -7.04
N ALA A 46 6.77 0.63 -7.37
CA ALA A 46 7.35 0.94 -8.67
C ALA A 46 8.77 0.35 -8.83
N PHE A 47 9.47 0.12 -7.72
CA PHE A 47 10.81 -0.42 -7.74
C PHE A 47 10.78 -1.94 -7.92
N PRO A 48 11.65 -2.50 -8.78
CA PRO A 48 11.79 -3.94 -8.90
C PRO A 48 12.32 -4.51 -7.58
N LEU A 49 11.74 -5.62 -7.13
CA LEU A 49 12.27 -6.37 -6.00
C LEU A 49 13.56 -7.07 -6.45
N ALA A 50 14.70 -6.64 -5.92
CA ALA A 50 15.95 -7.37 -6.03
C ALA A 50 15.89 -8.57 -5.07
N LEU A 51 15.34 -9.70 -5.54
CA LEU A 51 15.18 -10.91 -4.73
C LEU A 51 16.51 -11.50 -4.22
N GLU A 52 17.63 -11.09 -4.83
CA GLU A 52 18.98 -11.56 -4.49
C GLU A 52 19.69 -10.66 -3.47
N GLU A 53 19.17 -9.45 -3.19
CA GLU A 53 19.74 -8.58 -2.18
C GLU A 53 19.23 -8.98 -0.79
N GLU A 54 20.15 -9.31 0.12
CA GLU A 54 19.79 -9.50 1.52
C GLU A 54 19.15 -8.21 2.04
N PRO A 55 17.98 -8.31 2.69
CA PRO A 55 17.34 -7.13 3.26
C PRO A 55 18.31 -6.37 4.17
N ALA A 56 18.32 -5.04 4.05
CA ALA A 56 19.26 -4.16 4.76
C ALA A 56 19.28 -4.35 6.29
N PHE A 57 18.23 -4.94 6.87
CA PHE A 57 18.17 -5.25 8.30
C PHE A 57 19.05 -6.43 8.73
N PHE A 58 19.56 -7.24 7.80
CA PHE A 58 20.49 -8.35 8.06
C PHE A 58 21.97 -7.96 7.92
N LEU A 59 22.26 -6.79 7.32
CA LEU A 59 23.62 -6.27 7.20
C LEU A 59 24.03 -5.63 8.54
N ARG A 60 24.63 -6.42 9.44
CA ARG A 60 25.30 -5.95 10.66
C ARG A 60 26.82 -6.00 10.52
#